data_AF-A0AAN5CMI4-F1
#
_entry.id   AF-A0AAN5CMI4-F1
#
_cell.length_a   1.000
_cell.length_b   1.000
_cell.length_c   1.000
_cell.angle_alpha   90.00
_cell.angle_beta   90.00
_cell.angle_gamma   90.00
#
_symmetry.space_group_name_H-M   'P 1'
#
loop_
_entity.id
_entity.type
_entity.pdbx_description
1 polymer ?
#
loop_
_entity_poly.entity_id
_entity_poly.type
_entity_poly.pdbx_seq_one_letter_code
_entity_poly.pdbx_strand_id
1 'polypeptide(L)'
;MFISQSIIEIFFIYSYVFCQMVFKDLIFGEDLALSTGIIFPMFAFYGTYYYIVHAQVWGVMMVSINRYVTVCQPISKIAKLYDRASTPLLWAVNVTVPLLMTSRMLFQGSIYFYRSDSGVVTQFTPLPIVKTNSLQGMIVSIVGSVVCGIPDTRREKMLTVVGFSLFVALCISTLFYVLICINAANENATAVASIRVYYIYALMALTFVNPWMLIITNKNTRRRYAYLGNFDEDSLGVPSRRVLNSV
;
A
#
# COMPACT_ATOMS: atom_id res chain seq x y z
N MET A 1 0.59 2.82 -15.32
CA MET A 1 -0.17 2.23 -14.19
C MET A 1 0.66 2.13 -12.92
N PHE A 2 1.82 1.45 -12.91
CA PHE A 2 2.65 1.37 -11.69
C PHE A 2 3.09 2.74 -11.16
N ILE A 3 3.57 3.62 -12.05
CA ILE A 3 4.03 4.97 -11.65
C ILE A 3 2.89 5.78 -11.02
N SER A 4 1.69 5.75 -11.61
CA SER A 4 0.52 6.47 -11.08
C SER A 4 0.12 5.96 -9.70
N GLN A 5 0.11 4.64 -9.52
CA GLN A 5 -0.18 4.00 -8.24
C GLN A 5 0.87 4.38 -7.18
N SER A 6 2.16 4.31 -7.51
CA SER A 6 3.23 4.67 -6.58
C SER A 6 3.19 6.14 -6.16
N ILE A 7 2.88 7.06 -7.08
CA ILE A 7 2.74 8.49 -6.74
C ILE A 7 1.58 8.70 -5.77
N ILE A 8 0.43 8.05 -6.01
CA ILE A 8 -0.74 8.09 -5.11
C ILE A 8 -0.35 7.55 -3.73
N GLU A 9 0.25 6.36 -3.68
CA GLU A 9 0.69 5.72 -2.44
C GLU A 9 1.66 6.60 -1.63
N ILE A 10 2.67 7.18 -2.28
CA ILE A 10 3.64 8.08 -1.65
C ILE A 10 2.94 9.33 -1.11
N PHE A 11 2.07 9.97 -1.90
CA PHE A 11 1.32 11.15 -1.48
C PHE A 11 0.48 10.87 -0.21
N PHE A 12 -0.23 9.75 -0.19
CA PHE A 12 -1.04 9.40 0.98
C PHE A 12 -0.21 9.00 2.19
N ILE A 13 0.98 8.38 2.01
CA ILE A 13 1.92 8.17 3.12
C ILE A 13 2.36 9.49 3.75
N TYR A 14 2.75 10.47 2.93
CA TYR A 14 3.12 11.79 3.45
C TYR A 14 1.93 12.45 4.14
N SER A 15 0.73 12.31 3.59
CA SER A 15 -0.50 12.81 4.21
C SER A 15 -0.77 12.13 5.56
N TYR A 16 -0.54 10.82 5.67
CA TYR A 16 -0.66 10.06 6.92
C TYR A 16 0.36 10.54 7.96
N VAL A 17 1.64 10.64 7.59
CA VAL A 17 2.70 11.10 8.49
C VAL A 17 2.41 12.52 8.96
N PHE A 18 1.99 13.41 8.06
CA PHE A 18 1.56 14.76 8.41
C PHE A 18 0.39 14.76 9.39
N CYS A 19 -0.64 13.93 9.17
CA CYS A 19 -1.75 13.79 10.12
C CYS A 19 -1.26 13.26 11.49
N GLN A 20 -0.34 12.30 11.53
CA GLN A 20 0.22 11.82 12.80
C GLN A 20 0.98 12.94 13.52
N MET A 21 1.82 13.68 12.81
CA MET A 21 2.55 14.82 13.38
C MET A 21 1.60 15.89 13.95
N VAL A 22 0.51 16.19 13.25
CA VAL A 22 -0.45 17.20 13.71
C VAL A 22 -1.27 16.73 14.91
N PHE A 23 -1.79 15.49 14.90
CA PHE A 23 -2.80 15.06 15.87
C PHE A 23 -2.29 14.13 16.96
N LYS A 24 -1.22 13.39 16.70
CA LYS A 24 -0.60 12.51 17.69
C LYS A 24 0.56 13.21 18.39
N ASP A 25 1.39 13.91 17.63
CA ASP A 25 2.52 14.68 18.20
C ASP A 25 2.11 16.12 18.57
N LEU A 26 0.86 16.51 18.27
CA LEU A 26 0.25 17.77 18.70
C LEU A 26 1.08 19.00 18.34
N ILE A 27 1.71 19.02 17.16
CA ILE A 27 2.61 20.10 16.73
C ILE A 27 1.96 21.50 16.77
N PHE A 28 0.65 21.57 16.54
CA PHE A 28 -0.11 22.83 16.60
C PHE A 28 -0.88 23.02 17.92
N GLY A 29 -0.60 22.20 18.94
CA GLY A 29 -1.23 22.24 20.25
C GLY A 29 -2.50 21.40 20.38
N GLU A 30 -2.85 21.11 21.64
CA GLU A 30 -4.05 20.33 22.01
C GLU A 30 -5.36 21.01 21.60
N ASP A 31 -5.40 22.34 21.66
CA ASP A 31 -6.60 23.11 21.34
C ASP A 31 -6.99 22.96 19.87
N LEU A 32 -6.04 22.84 18.95
CA LEU A 32 -6.35 22.54 17.55
C LEU A 32 -6.98 21.16 17.41
N ALA A 33 -6.37 20.14 18.04
CA ALA A 33 -6.89 18.76 17.97
C ALA A 33 -8.33 18.68 18.50
N LEU A 34 -8.62 19.33 19.63
CA LEU A 34 -9.95 19.35 20.24
C LEU A 34 -10.96 20.23 19.48
N SER A 35 -10.53 21.34 18.88
CA SER A 35 -11.42 22.26 18.13
C SER A 35 -11.81 21.73 16.74
N THR A 36 -11.04 20.81 16.16
CA THR A 36 -11.37 20.23 14.84
C THR A 36 -12.63 19.36 14.83
N GLY A 37 -13.17 19.01 16.01
CA GLY A 37 -14.40 18.24 16.15
C GLY A 37 -14.27 16.82 15.57
N ILE A 38 -15.28 16.40 14.79
CA ILE A 38 -15.37 15.03 14.26
C ILE A 38 -14.77 14.92 12.85
N ILE A 39 -14.82 16.01 12.07
CA ILE A 39 -14.50 15.98 10.63
C ILE A 39 -13.04 15.62 10.39
N PHE A 40 -12.13 16.28 11.10
CA PHE A 40 -10.71 16.05 10.88
C PHE A 40 -10.24 14.67 11.36
N PRO A 41 -10.52 14.22 12.60
CA PRO A 41 -10.16 12.86 13.01
C PRO A 41 -10.75 11.78 12.10
N MET A 42 -11.96 11.99 11.58
CA MET A 42 -12.56 11.10 10.58
C MET A 42 -11.75 11.08 9.27
N PHE A 43 -11.36 12.25 8.73
CA PHE A 43 -10.53 12.33 7.53
C PHE A 43 -9.14 11.73 7.74
N ALA A 44 -8.47 12.07 8.85
CA ALA A 44 -7.17 11.52 9.20
C ALA A 44 -7.26 9.99 9.32
N PHE A 45 -8.29 9.47 9.96
CA PHE A 45 -8.42 8.03 10.18
C PHE A 45 -8.86 7.27 8.93
N TYR A 46 -9.95 7.64 8.27
CA TYR A 46 -10.44 6.90 7.11
C TYR A 46 -9.72 7.28 5.82
N GLY A 47 -9.52 8.59 5.62
CA GLY A 47 -8.95 9.16 4.41
C GLY A 47 -7.46 8.95 4.25
N THR A 48 -6.71 8.74 5.34
CA THR A 48 -5.29 8.37 5.24
C THR A 48 -5.06 6.91 5.56
N TYR A 49 -5.39 6.42 6.75
CA TYR A 49 -5.05 5.04 7.14
C TYR A 49 -5.80 4.00 6.31
N TYR A 50 -7.15 4.00 6.29
CA TYR A 50 -7.91 2.98 5.56
C TYR A 50 -7.82 3.12 4.05
N TYR A 51 -7.76 4.35 3.55
CA TYR A 51 -7.57 4.61 2.13
C TYR A 51 -6.25 4.03 1.61
N ILE A 52 -5.12 4.25 2.31
CA ILE A 52 -3.83 3.69 1.90
C ILE A 52 -3.93 2.17 1.75
N VAL A 53 -4.57 1.48 2.69
CA VAL A 53 -4.65 0.02 2.62
C VAL A 53 -5.49 -0.44 1.43
N HIS A 54 -6.68 0.15 1.25
CA HIS A 54 -7.53 -0.21 0.12
C HIS A 54 -6.89 0.16 -1.22
N ALA A 55 -6.18 1.29 -1.29
CA ALA A 55 -5.42 1.68 -2.46
C ALA A 55 -4.30 0.67 -2.77
N GLN A 56 -3.56 0.20 -1.76
CA GLN A 56 -2.52 -0.82 -1.96
C GLN A 56 -3.10 -2.16 -2.45
N VAL A 57 -4.15 -2.68 -1.80
CA VAL A 57 -4.76 -3.94 -2.23
C VAL A 57 -5.30 -3.81 -3.65
N TRP A 58 -5.96 -2.70 -3.97
CA TRP A 58 -6.41 -2.40 -5.32
C TRP A 58 -5.26 -2.34 -6.33
N GLY A 59 -4.16 -1.66 -5.97
CA GLY A 59 -2.96 -1.59 -6.80
C GLY A 59 -2.40 -2.97 -7.11
N VAL A 60 -2.28 -3.82 -6.08
CA VAL A 60 -1.81 -5.20 -6.23
C VAL A 60 -2.75 -6.02 -7.11
N MET A 61 -4.07 -5.90 -6.93
CA MET A 61 -5.07 -6.55 -7.78
C MET A 61 -4.94 -6.13 -9.24
N MET A 62 -4.87 -4.83 -9.50
CA MET A 62 -4.75 -4.29 -10.85
C MET A 62 -3.45 -4.75 -11.52
N VAL A 63 -2.36 -4.84 -10.76
CA VAL A 63 -1.08 -5.37 -11.25
C VAL A 63 -1.21 -6.84 -11.64
N SER A 64 -1.85 -7.67 -10.81
CA SER A 64 -2.10 -9.08 -11.10
C SER A 64 -3.01 -9.26 -12.31
N ILE A 65 -4.08 -8.48 -12.43
CA ILE A 65 -4.99 -8.50 -13.59
C ILE A 65 -4.23 -8.10 -14.86
N ASN A 66 -3.47 -7.01 -14.81
CA ASN A 66 -2.70 -6.55 -15.97
C ASN A 66 -1.69 -7.61 -16.44
N ARG A 67 -1.00 -8.28 -15.50
CA ARG A 67 -0.09 -9.40 -15.82
C ARG A 67 -0.83 -10.56 -16.47
N TYR A 68 -1.94 -10.99 -15.87
CA TYR A 68 -2.75 -12.07 -16.44
C TYR A 68 -3.22 -11.76 -17.85
N VAL A 69 -3.74 -10.54 -18.09
CA VAL A 69 -4.22 -10.11 -19.41
C VAL A 69 -3.07 -10.08 -20.42
N THR A 70 -1.93 -9.50 -20.06
CA THR A 70 -0.77 -9.37 -20.96
C THR A 70 -0.09 -10.70 -21.28
N VAL A 71 -0.02 -11.62 -20.32
CA VAL A 71 0.71 -12.89 -20.49
C VAL A 71 -0.20 -14.02 -20.99
N CYS A 72 -1.34 -14.23 -20.33
CA CYS A 72 -2.25 -15.34 -20.63
C CYS A 72 -3.21 -15.04 -21.78
N GLN A 73 -3.57 -13.77 -22.00
CA GLN A 73 -4.57 -13.39 -23.00
C GLN A 73 -4.20 -12.15 -23.84
N PRO A 74 -3.03 -12.13 -24.51
CA PRO A 74 -2.54 -10.95 -25.23
C PRO A 74 -3.46 -10.49 -26.38
N ILE A 75 -4.28 -11.38 -26.94
CA ILE A 75 -5.18 -11.08 -28.07
C ILE A 75 -6.59 -10.68 -27.58
N SER A 76 -6.85 -10.74 -26.28
CA SER A 76 -8.17 -10.44 -25.71
C SER A 76 -8.62 -8.99 -25.95
N LYS A 77 -9.94 -8.79 -25.93
CA LYS A 77 -10.53 -7.44 -25.94
C LYS A 77 -10.09 -6.61 -24.73
N ILE A 78 -9.80 -7.26 -23.60
CA ILE A 78 -9.35 -6.61 -22.36
C ILE A 78 -7.94 -6.04 -22.54
N ALA A 79 -7.02 -6.77 -23.18
CA ALA A 79 -5.69 -6.24 -23.50
C ALA A 79 -5.79 -4.97 -24.36
N LYS A 80 -6.62 -5.01 -25.42
CA LYS A 80 -6.87 -3.84 -26.28
C LYS A 80 -7.52 -2.67 -25.54
N LEU A 81 -8.36 -2.95 -24.55
CA LEU A 81 -8.97 -1.92 -23.72
C LEU A 81 -7.92 -1.24 -22.82
N TYR A 82 -7.03 -2.03 -22.22
CA TYR A 82 -5.92 -1.51 -21.41
C TYR A 82 -4.96 -0.65 -22.23
N ASP A 83 -4.59 -1.09 -23.44
CA ASP A 83 -3.69 -0.33 -24.32
C ASP A 83 -4.32 0.98 -24.82
N ARG A 84 -5.65 1.04 -24.93
CA ARG A 84 -6.39 2.25 -25.34
C ARG A 84 -6.73 3.17 -24.17
N ALA A 85 -6.64 2.68 -22.93
CA ALA A 85 -6.99 3.48 -21.77
C ALA A 85 -6.03 4.66 -21.64
N SER A 86 -6.59 5.87 -21.61
CA SER A 86 -5.79 7.07 -21.41
C SER A 86 -5.18 7.08 -20.00
N THR A 87 -3.98 7.68 -19.86
CA THR A 87 -3.33 7.78 -18.55
C THR A 87 -4.22 8.46 -17.50
N PRO A 88 -4.92 9.58 -17.79
CA PRO A 88 -5.84 10.19 -16.84
C PRO A 88 -6.98 9.27 -16.39
N LEU A 89 -7.51 8.43 -17.29
CA LEU A 89 -8.55 7.46 -16.93
C LEU A 89 -8.03 6.42 -15.94
N LEU A 90 -6.82 5.89 -16.16
CA LEU A 90 -6.19 4.95 -15.23
C LEU A 90 -5.93 5.60 -13.86
N TRP A 91 -5.55 6.88 -13.83
CA TRP A 91 -5.46 7.65 -12.58
C TRP A 91 -6.81 7.76 -11.88
N ALA A 92 -7.85 8.17 -12.60
CA ALA A 92 -9.19 8.32 -12.07
C ALA A 92 -9.69 6.99 -11.47
N VAL A 93 -9.47 5.86 -12.15
CA VAL A 93 -9.85 4.53 -11.64
C VAL A 93 -9.08 4.18 -10.36
N ASN A 94 -7.76 4.40 -10.32
CA ASN A 94 -6.94 4.07 -9.14
C ASN A 94 -7.23 4.95 -7.92
N VAL A 95 -7.81 6.14 -8.11
CA VAL A 95 -8.28 6.98 -7.00
C VAL A 95 -9.73 6.64 -6.62
N THR A 96 -10.60 6.52 -7.61
CA THR A 96 -12.04 6.39 -7.40
C THR A 96 -12.40 5.05 -6.78
N VAL A 97 -11.79 3.94 -7.21
CA VAL A 97 -12.16 2.62 -6.68
C VAL A 97 -11.83 2.49 -5.18
N PRO A 98 -10.61 2.78 -4.71
CA PRO A 98 -10.33 2.79 -3.27
C PRO A 98 -11.19 3.78 -2.49
N LEU A 99 -11.48 4.96 -3.07
CA LEU A 99 -12.35 5.95 -2.46
C LEU A 99 -13.79 5.43 -2.29
N LEU A 100 -14.33 4.73 -3.29
CA LEU A 100 -15.64 4.10 -3.20
C LEU A 100 -15.65 3.01 -2.13
N MET A 101 -14.57 2.24 -2.00
CA MET A 101 -14.44 1.22 -0.96
C MET A 101 -14.41 1.84 0.44
N THR A 102 -13.74 2.98 0.63
CA THR A 102 -13.70 3.68 1.93
C THR A 102 -14.89 4.59 2.17
N SER A 103 -15.68 4.93 1.15
CA SER A 103 -16.80 5.89 1.27
C SER A 103 -17.79 5.52 2.36
N ARG A 104 -18.13 4.23 2.49
CA ARG A 104 -18.98 3.70 3.56
C ARG A 104 -18.46 4.08 4.95
N MET A 105 -17.15 4.06 5.14
CA MET A 105 -16.53 4.30 6.44
C MET A 105 -16.71 5.75 6.90
N LEU A 106 -16.83 6.71 5.99
CA LEU A 106 -17.12 8.11 6.31
C LEU A 106 -18.49 8.29 6.97
N PHE A 107 -19.40 7.33 6.82
CA PHE A 107 -20.72 7.34 7.45
C PHE A 107 -20.80 6.45 8.70
N GLN A 108 -19.72 5.79 9.07
CA GLN A 108 -19.66 4.89 10.23
C GLN A 108 -19.17 5.65 11.46
N GLY A 109 -20.11 6.33 12.13
CA GLY A 109 -19.96 6.90 13.47
C GLY A 109 -18.91 8.01 13.63
N SER A 110 -18.89 8.60 14.82
CA SER A 110 -17.99 9.71 15.17
C SER A 110 -16.68 9.20 15.76
N ILE A 111 -15.58 9.49 15.07
CA ILE A 111 -14.22 9.44 15.62
C ILE A 111 -13.88 10.85 16.07
N TYR A 112 -13.39 11.01 17.29
CA TYR A 112 -13.06 12.32 17.84
C TYR A 112 -11.87 12.24 18.79
N PHE A 113 -11.22 13.38 18.99
CA PHE A 113 -10.21 13.55 20.02
C PHE A 113 -10.86 13.94 21.34
N TYR A 114 -10.36 13.40 22.44
CA TYR A 114 -10.80 13.76 23.78
C TYR A 114 -9.61 13.81 24.72
N ARG A 115 -9.75 14.58 25.80
CA ARG A 115 -8.76 14.60 26.88
C ARG A 115 -9.08 13.45 27.84
N SER A 116 -8.14 12.53 28.02
CA SER A 116 -8.24 11.44 29.00
C SER A 116 -8.19 11.99 30.43
N ASP A 117 -8.51 11.14 31.41
CA ASP A 117 -8.39 11.48 32.83
C ASP A 117 -6.95 11.83 33.23
N SER A 118 -5.95 11.34 32.49
CA SER A 118 -4.54 11.67 32.67
C SER A 118 -4.14 13.02 32.06
N GLY A 119 -5.08 13.76 31.48
CA GLY A 119 -4.83 15.03 30.80
C GLY A 119 -4.27 14.90 29.39
N VAL A 120 -4.06 13.68 28.89
CA VAL A 120 -3.47 13.43 27.56
C VAL A 120 -4.57 13.44 26.51
N VAL A 121 -4.37 14.18 25.41
CA VAL A 121 -5.30 14.13 24.27
C VAL A 121 -5.10 12.81 23.53
N THR A 122 -6.18 12.04 23.42
CA THR A 122 -6.19 10.74 22.74
C THR A 122 -7.34 10.64 21.76
N GLN A 123 -7.18 9.78 20.75
CA GLN A 123 -8.21 9.54 19.76
C GLN A 123 -9.16 8.43 20.25
N PHE A 124 -10.44 8.74 20.37
CA PHE A 124 -11.45 7.72 20.62
C PHE A 124 -11.89 7.09 19.29
N THR A 125 -11.85 5.75 19.22
CA THR A 125 -12.39 5.00 18.09
C THR A 125 -13.25 3.85 18.62
N PRO A 126 -14.56 3.83 18.34
CA PRO A 126 -15.44 2.76 18.80
C PRO A 126 -15.02 1.38 18.25
N LEU A 127 -14.88 0.40 19.15
CA LEU A 127 -14.51 -0.97 18.79
C LEU A 127 -15.46 -1.65 17.78
N PRO A 128 -16.80 -1.44 17.82
CA PRO A 128 -17.70 -2.01 16.81
C PRO A 128 -17.40 -1.52 15.38
N ILE A 129 -16.98 -0.26 15.25
CA ILE A 129 -16.57 0.34 13.98
C ILE A 129 -15.26 -0.28 13.52
N VAL A 130 -14.27 -0.37 14.41
CA VAL A 130 -12.99 -1.04 14.11
C VAL A 130 -13.23 -2.47 13.64
N LYS A 131 -14.06 -3.24 14.34
CA LYS A 131 -14.43 -4.61 13.97
C LYS A 131 -15.01 -4.68 12.55
N THR A 132 -15.98 -3.84 12.24
CA THR A 132 -16.63 -3.80 10.92
C THR A 132 -15.64 -3.44 9.81
N ASN A 133 -14.78 -2.47 10.04
CA ASN A 133 -13.79 -2.04 9.05
C ASN A 133 -12.67 -3.07 8.86
N SER A 134 -12.32 -3.78 9.93
CA SER A 134 -11.37 -4.89 9.89
C SER A 134 -11.93 -6.06 9.08
N LEU A 135 -13.21 -6.37 9.26
CA LEU A 135 -13.90 -7.39 8.49
C LEU A 135 -13.94 -7.02 6.99
N GLN A 136 -14.24 -5.76 6.67
CA GLN A 136 -14.18 -5.28 5.29
C GLN A 136 -12.77 -5.39 4.71
N GLY A 137 -11.75 -4.94 5.46
CA GLY A 137 -10.34 -5.07 5.06
C GLY A 137 -9.92 -6.51 4.81
N MET A 138 -10.37 -7.44 5.66
CA MET A 138 -10.14 -8.87 5.52
C MET A 138 -10.78 -9.44 4.25
N ILE A 139 -12.04 -9.09 3.96
CA ILE A 139 -12.72 -9.54 2.74
C ILE A 139 -11.96 -9.03 1.51
N VAL A 140 -11.60 -7.75 1.50
CA VAL A 140 -10.86 -7.12 0.41
C VAL A 140 -9.50 -7.76 0.20
N SER A 141 -8.76 -8.05 1.27
CA SER A 141 -7.45 -8.69 1.18
C SER A 141 -7.55 -10.15 0.72
N ILE A 142 -8.57 -10.90 1.15
CA ILE A 142 -8.84 -12.27 0.66
C ILE A 142 -9.13 -12.26 -0.84
N VAL A 143 -10.03 -11.38 -1.30
CA VAL A 143 -10.34 -11.23 -2.73
C VAL A 143 -9.09 -10.86 -3.52
N GLY A 144 -8.27 -9.93 -2.99
CA GLY A 144 -6.99 -9.59 -3.56
C GLY A 144 -6.06 -10.78 -3.69
N SER A 145 -5.90 -11.58 -2.63
CA SER A 145 -5.05 -12.77 -2.62
C SER A 145 -5.51 -13.81 -3.64
N VAL A 146 -6.81 -14.01 -3.81
CA VAL A 146 -7.38 -14.92 -4.82
C VAL A 146 -7.02 -14.44 -6.23
N VAL A 147 -7.18 -13.14 -6.51
CA VAL A 147 -6.81 -12.55 -7.81
C VAL A 147 -5.30 -12.67 -8.06
N CYS A 148 -4.47 -12.50 -7.03
CA CYS A 148 -3.02 -12.66 -7.14
C CYS A 148 -2.57 -14.12 -7.31
N GLY A 149 -3.34 -15.06 -6.78
CA GLY A 149 -3.04 -16.49 -6.83
C GLY A 149 -3.36 -17.16 -8.16
N ILE A 150 -3.91 -16.43 -9.14
CA ILE A 150 -4.21 -16.98 -10.47
C ILE A 150 -2.87 -17.41 -11.11
N PRO A 151 -2.70 -18.72 -11.40
CA PRO A 151 -1.43 -19.23 -11.88
C PRO A 151 -1.12 -18.67 -13.26
N ASP A 152 0.09 -18.11 -13.40
CA ASP A 152 0.60 -17.69 -14.68
C ASP A 152 1.25 -18.90 -15.39
N THR A 153 0.57 -19.41 -16.42
CA THR A 153 1.03 -20.59 -17.17
C THR A 153 2.32 -20.35 -17.97
N ARG A 154 2.73 -19.09 -18.18
CA ARG A 154 3.95 -18.76 -18.94
C ARG A 154 5.12 -18.49 -17.99
N ARG A 155 6.19 -19.28 -18.12
CA ARG A 155 7.37 -19.29 -17.24
C ARG A 155 8.26 -18.04 -17.36
N GLU A 156 7.78 -16.87 -16.96
CA GLU A 156 8.65 -15.74 -16.64
C GLU A 156 9.05 -15.76 -15.16
N LYS A 157 10.17 -16.42 -14.83
CA LYS A 157 10.65 -16.62 -13.44
C LYS A 157 10.65 -15.33 -12.61
N MET A 158 11.09 -14.21 -13.20
CA MET A 158 11.18 -12.93 -12.50
C MET A 158 9.80 -12.34 -12.18
N LEU A 159 8.85 -12.47 -13.10
CA LEU A 159 7.48 -11.98 -12.90
C LEU A 159 6.74 -12.81 -11.84
N THR A 160 6.97 -14.13 -11.82
CA THR A 160 6.43 -15.04 -10.82
C THR A 160 6.93 -14.72 -9.42
N VAL A 161 8.25 -14.48 -9.25
CA VAL A 161 8.82 -14.10 -7.95
C VAL A 161 8.15 -12.84 -7.42
N VAL A 162 8.00 -11.84 -8.28
CA VAL A 162 7.36 -10.58 -7.90
C VAL A 162 5.89 -10.78 -7.53
N GLY A 163 5.13 -11.54 -8.32
CA GLY A 163 3.73 -11.86 -8.01
C GLY A 163 3.58 -12.62 -6.69
N PHE A 164 4.49 -13.57 -6.42
CA PHE A 164 4.52 -14.31 -5.17
C PHE A 164 4.82 -13.42 -3.97
N SER A 165 5.76 -12.48 -4.08
CA SER A 165 6.04 -11.50 -3.01
C SER A 165 4.81 -10.65 -2.67
N LEU A 166 4.06 -10.20 -3.68
CA LEU A 166 2.81 -9.46 -3.46
C LEU A 166 1.72 -10.32 -2.81
N PHE A 167 1.61 -11.59 -3.22
CA PHE A 167 0.70 -12.55 -2.59
C PHE A 167 1.02 -12.76 -1.11
N VAL A 168 2.30 -12.97 -0.76
CA VAL A 168 2.74 -13.09 0.64
C VAL A 168 2.42 -11.82 1.43
N ALA A 169 2.64 -10.65 0.84
CA ALA A 169 2.28 -9.38 1.47
C ALA A 169 0.77 -9.27 1.76
N LEU A 170 -0.09 -9.69 0.83
CA LEU A 170 -1.54 -9.72 1.06
C LEU A 170 -1.96 -10.75 2.12
N CYS A 171 -1.30 -11.91 2.19
CA CYS A 171 -1.51 -12.88 3.26
C CYS A 171 -1.16 -12.31 4.64
N ILE A 172 -0.01 -11.63 4.75
CA ILE A 172 0.40 -10.94 5.98
C ILE A 172 -0.61 -9.84 6.34
N SER A 173 -1.04 -9.04 5.36
CA SER A 173 -2.08 -8.02 5.54
C SER A 173 -3.40 -8.63 6.05
N THR A 174 -3.80 -9.78 5.51
CA THR A 174 -5.00 -10.50 5.94
C THR A 174 -4.86 -10.95 7.39
N LEU A 175 -3.69 -11.47 7.78
CA LEU A 175 -3.41 -11.86 9.17
C LEU A 175 -3.55 -10.67 10.12
N PHE A 176 -3.03 -9.50 9.76
CA PHE A 176 -3.22 -8.28 10.58
C PHE A 176 -4.70 -7.94 10.75
N TYR A 177 -5.51 -8.00 9.69
CA TYR A 177 -6.94 -7.75 9.80
C TYR A 177 -7.68 -8.78 10.66
N VAL A 178 -7.31 -10.06 10.56
CA VAL A 178 -7.85 -11.11 11.44
C VAL A 178 -7.51 -10.81 12.90
N LEU A 179 -6.26 -10.45 13.19
CA LEU A 179 -5.83 -10.10 14.55
C LEU A 179 -6.58 -8.89 15.09
N ILE A 180 -6.75 -7.83 14.30
CA ILE A 180 -7.55 -6.65 14.71
C ILE A 180 -9.01 -7.05 14.95
N CYS A 181 -9.60 -7.86 14.07
CA CYS A 181 -10.99 -8.29 14.19
C CYS A 181 -11.23 -9.13 15.46
N ILE A 182 -10.33 -10.07 15.77
CA ILE A 182 -10.42 -10.92 16.98
C ILE A 182 -10.24 -10.05 18.24
N ASN A 183 -9.22 -9.20 18.29
CA ASN A 183 -9.00 -8.35 19.46
C ASN A 183 -10.11 -7.32 19.66
N ALA A 184 -10.69 -6.79 18.58
CA ALA A 184 -11.87 -5.93 18.65
C ALA A 184 -13.12 -6.68 19.12
N ALA A 185 -13.25 -7.97 18.78
CA ALA A 185 -14.35 -8.81 19.27
C ALA A 185 -14.20 -9.17 20.76
N ASN A 186 -12.96 -9.27 21.25
CA ASN A 186 -12.64 -9.49 22.67
C ASN A 186 -12.55 -8.19 23.49
N GLU A 187 -13.00 -7.07 22.92
CA GLU A 187 -12.97 -5.74 23.53
C GLU A 187 -11.59 -5.24 23.99
N ASN A 188 -10.51 -5.80 23.44
CA ASN A 188 -9.14 -5.46 23.82
C ASN A 188 -8.63 -4.25 23.02
N ALA A 189 -9.01 -3.05 23.45
CA ALA A 189 -8.64 -1.79 22.80
C ALA A 189 -7.12 -1.55 22.74
N THR A 190 -6.39 -1.95 23.78
CA THR A 190 -4.93 -1.79 23.86
C THR A 190 -4.21 -2.60 22.80
N ALA A 191 -4.58 -3.88 22.62
CA ALA A 191 -4.01 -4.72 21.58
C ALA A 191 -4.34 -4.19 20.17
N VAL A 192 -5.58 -3.76 19.95
CA VAL A 192 -6.00 -3.14 18.68
C VAL A 192 -5.14 -1.91 18.36
N ALA A 193 -4.93 -1.02 19.33
CA ALA A 193 -4.10 0.16 19.15
C ALA A 193 -2.65 -0.20 18.77
N SER A 194 -2.05 -1.14 19.50
CA SER A 194 -0.68 -1.61 19.23
C SER A 194 -0.55 -2.24 17.85
N ILE A 195 -1.46 -3.14 17.47
CA ILE A 195 -1.43 -3.81 16.16
C ILE A 195 -1.54 -2.78 15.02
N ARG A 196 -2.42 -1.79 15.16
CA ARG A 196 -2.62 -0.77 14.13
C ARG A 196 -1.37 0.11 13.92
N VAL A 197 -0.63 0.40 14.99
CA VAL A 197 0.64 1.13 14.93
C VAL A 197 1.70 0.32 14.18
N TYR A 198 1.85 -0.98 14.45
CA TYR A 198 2.84 -1.79 13.73
C TYR A 198 2.45 -2.04 12.27
N TYR A 199 1.16 -2.24 12.01
CA TYR A 199 0.67 -2.57 10.69
C TYR A 199 0.93 -1.45 9.67
N ILE A 200 0.81 -0.17 10.07
CA ILE A 200 1.07 0.93 9.13
C ILE A 200 2.53 0.99 8.69
N TYR A 201 3.49 0.62 9.54
CA TYR A 201 4.90 0.56 9.14
C TYR A 201 5.15 -0.55 8.11
N ALA A 202 4.51 -1.70 8.27
CA ALA A 202 4.56 -2.76 7.27
C ALA A 202 3.96 -2.29 5.93
N LEU A 203 2.84 -1.58 5.96
CA LEU A 203 2.22 -1.00 4.76
C LEU A 203 3.11 0.06 4.10
N MET A 204 3.77 0.91 4.89
CA MET A 204 4.72 1.89 4.37
C MET A 204 5.93 1.21 3.71
N ALA A 205 6.39 0.07 4.22
CA ALA A 205 7.42 -0.70 3.54
C ALA A 205 6.91 -1.28 2.20
N LEU A 206 5.66 -1.72 2.16
CA LEU A 206 5.05 -2.31 0.96
C LEU A 206 4.87 -1.31 -0.19
N THR A 207 4.66 -0.01 0.06
CA THR A 207 4.57 0.99 -1.03
C THR A 207 5.85 1.10 -1.84
N PHE A 208 7.01 0.87 -1.21
CA PHE A 208 8.29 0.90 -1.91
C PHE A 208 8.50 -0.33 -2.80
N VAL A 209 7.77 -1.43 -2.57
CA VAL A 209 7.84 -2.62 -3.43
C VAL A 209 7.48 -2.26 -4.87
N ASN A 210 6.50 -1.39 -5.09
CA ASN A 210 6.07 -1.01 -6.44
C ASN A 210 7.20 -0.36 -7.29
N PRO A 211 7.89 0.70 -6.81
CA PRO A 211 9.10 1.22 -7.47
C PRO A 211 10.22 0.18 -7.63
N TRP A 212 10.51 -0.62 -6.60
CA TRP A 212 11.54 -1.66 -6.66
C TRP A 212 11.25 -2.69 -7.76
N MET A 213 9.99 -3.10 -7.90
CA MET A 213 9.54 -4.00 -8.96
C MET A 213 9.83 -3.40 -10.34
N LEU A 214 9.53 -2.12 -10.57
CA LEU A 214 9.84 -1.47 -11.85
C LEU A 214 11.35 -1.47 -12.16
N ILE A 215 12.17 -1.16 -11.16
CA ILE A 215 13.64 -1.12 -11.30
C ILE A 215 14.19 -2.51 -11.64
N ILE A 216 13.75 -3.54 -10.90
CA ILE A 216 14.24 -4.92 -11.07
C ILE A 216 13.78 -5.52 -12.40
N THR A 217 12.53 -5.26 -12.79
CA THR A 217 11.92 -5.89 -13.96
C THR A 217 12.33 -5.27 -15.30
N ASN A 218 12.68 -3.99 -15.32
CA ASN A 218 13.03 -3.31 -16.56
C ASN A 218 14.48 -3.65 -16.97
N LYS A 219 14.61 -4.54 -17.97
CA LYS A 219 15.91 -4.98 -18.51
C LYS A 219 16.77 -3.82 -19.02
N ASN A 220 16.16 -2.76 -19.56
CA ASN A 220 16.87 -1.58 -20.04
C ASN A 220 17.37 -0.72 -18.88
N THR A 221 16.55 -0.54 -17.84
CA THR A 221 16.96 0.12 -16.60
C THR A 221 18.10 -0.63 -15.92
N ARG A 222 18.00 -1.96 -15.80
CA ARG A 222 19.06 -2.81 -15.24
C ARG A 222 20.36 -2.73 -16.03
N ARG A 223 20.28 -2.71 -17.37
CA ARG A 223 21.46 -2.50 -18.22
C ARG A 223 22.10 -1.15 -17.94
N ARG A 224 21.32 -0.06 -17.88
CA ARG A 224 21.84 1.29 -17.59
C ARG A 224 22.53 1.39 -16.22
N TYR A 225 21.96 0.78 -15.17
CA TYR A 225 22.63 0.74 -13.86
C TYR A 225 23.92 -0.09 -13.87
N ALA A 226 23.96 -1.21 -14.59
CA ALA A 226 25.19 -1.99 -14.73
C ALA A 226 26.29 -1.22 -15.49
N TYR A 227 25.93 -0.41 -16.48
CA TYR A 227 26.90 0.45 -17.17
C TYR A 227 27.42 1.59 -16.27
N LEU A 228 26.58 2.15 -15.40
CA LEU A 228 27.01 3.18 -14.44
C LEU A 228 27.99 2.62 -13.41
N GLY A 229 27.79 1.40 -12.91
CA GLY A 229 28.72 0.77 -11.98
C GLY A 229 30.11 0.48 -12.58
N ASN A 230 30.17 0.14 -13.88
CA ASN A 230 31.45 -0.10 -14.56
C ASN A 230 32.25 1.19 -14.82
N PHE A 231 31.58 2.34 -14.96
CA PHE A 231 32.26 3.63 -15.14
C PHE A 231 33.00 4.07 -13.87
N ASP A 232 32.48 3.73 -12.68
CA ASP A 232 33.17 4.01 -11.42
C ASP A 232 34.40 3.12 -11.23
N GLU A 233 34.35 1.84 -11.63
CA GLU A 233 35.51 0.93 -11.53
C GLU A 233 36.68 1.36 -12.42
N ASP A 234 36.42 1.83 -13.65
CA ASP A 234 37.47 2.33 -14.55
C ASP A 234 38.06 3.68 -14.05
N SER A 235 37.28 4.48 -13.30
CA SER A 235 37.75 5.73 -12.70
C SER A 235 38.55 5.53 -11.41
N LEU A 236 38.38 4.40 -10.72
CA LEU A 236 39.07 4.05 -9.48
C LEU A 236 40.39 3.28 -9.70
N GLY A 237 40.82 3.10 -10.95
CA GLY A 237 42.11 2.48 -11.27
C GLY A 237 42.22 1.01 -10.84
N VAL A 238 41.09 0.34 -10.61
CA VAL A 238 41.08 -1.09 -10.27
C VAL A 238 41.34 -1.88 -11.57
N PRO A 239 42.45 -2.63 -11.66
CA PRO A 239 42.79 -3.32 -12.90
C PRO A 239 41.73 -4.37 -13.24
N SER A 240 41.07 -4.17 -14.39
CA SER A 240 40.06 -5.07 -14.94
C SER A 240 40.61 -6.49 -15.06
N ARG A 241 39.96 -7.44 -14.37
CA ARG A 241 40.33 -8.87 -14.30
C ARG A 241 40.26 -9.63 -15.64
N ARG A 242 40.05 -8.95 -16.77
CA ARG A 242 39.89 -9.58 -18.10
C ARG A 242 41.19 -10.00 -18.79
N VAL A 243 42.37 -9.73 -18.22
CA VAL A 243 43.65 -10.01 -18.90
C VAL A 243 44.31 -11.34 -18.50
N LEU A 244 43.73 -12.12 -17.56
CA LEU A 244 44.44 -13.26 -16.96
C LEU A 244 44.12 -14.66 -17.53
N ASN A 245 43.37 -14.77 -18.63
CA ASN A 245 43.09 -16.08 -19.27
C ASN A 245 43.67 -16.24 -20.67
N SER A 246 44.73 -15.50 -21.01
CA SER A 246 45.51 -15.71 -22.23
C SER A 246 46.99 -15.94 -21.89
N VAL A 247 47.28 -17.02 -21.17
CA VAL A 247 48.58 -17.72 -21.18
C VAL A 247 48.32 -19.21 -21.07
#